data_AF-A0AA88TPP8-F1
#
_entry.id   AF-A0AA88TPP8-F1
#
_cell.length_a   1.000
_cell.length_b   1.000
_cell.length_c   1.000
_cell.angle_alpha   90.00
_cell.angle_beta   90.00
_cell.angle_gamma   90.00
#
_symmetry.space_group_name_H-M   'P 1'
#
loop_
_entity.id
_entity.type
_entity.pdbx_description
1 polymer ?
#
loop_
_entity_poly.entity_id
_entity_poly.type
_entity_poly.pdbx_seq_one_letter_code
_entity_poly.pdbx_strand_id
1 'polypeptide(L)'
;MEFIKEESEEIRIPDPRRVKDEDTEEKIDLTPLKEECQELNEEEEHHDFTTAAQRTEKQKQLKETQKTFQQRIQQREKDVQQLRETVESHKLSAQTAVEDSERIFTELIRSIEGSRSELIRLIRDQEKAAVSRAEGRLERLEQEINDLRRRDAELEQLSHTQDHIQFLQSFQSLSAPPEYTDENDDPLISLISSDDLRESVHQLRVKLEDFCKEELKKISDRVTFTNIVPRTRKDFLQSESQTGGFLQRGAQEDLRQSHIHQHCSQDQERLPTIFPSAHSGSEHSI
;
A
#
# COMPACT_ATOMS: atom_id res chain seq x y z
N MET A 1 4.91 14.32 -12.95
CA MET A 1 5.57 13.36 -12.04
C MET A 1 5.71 12.07 -12.82
N GLU A 2 6.94 11.55 -12.92
CA GLU A 2 7.25 10.32 -13.67
C GLU A 2 6.55 9.12 -13.04
N PHE A 3 5.83 8.37 -13.87
CA PHE A 3 5.26 7.06 -13.53
C PHE A 3 6.41 6.05 -13.46
N ILE A 4 6.72 5.54 -12.27
CA ILE A 4 7.59 4.36 -12.15
C ILE A 4 6.74 3.15 -12.56
N LYS A 5 6.96 2.67 -13.78
CA LYS A 5 6.53 1.34 -14.22
C LYS A 5 7.38 0.31 -13.50
N GLU A 6 6.81 -0.35 -12.50
CA GLU A 6 7.40 -1.54 -11.91
C GLU A 6 6.99 -2.75 -12.77
N GLU A 7 7.92 -3.23 -13.60
CA GLU A 7 7.77 -4.48 -14.34
C GLU A 7 7.79 -5.66 -13.36
N SER A 8 6.69 -6.38 -13.28
CA SER A 8 6.61 -7.64 -12.53
C SER A 8 7.07 -8.81 -13.41
N GLU A 9 8.24 -9.38 -13.09
CA GLU A 9 8.72 -10.63 -13.70
C GLU A 9 7.84 -11.83 -13.29
N GLU A 10 7.31 -12.54 -14.29
CA GLU A 10 6.52 -13.75 -14.13
C GLU A 10 7.44 -14.95 -13.86
N ILE A 11 7.44 -15.47 -12.62
CA ILE A 11 8.19 -16.69 -12.28
C ILE A 11 7.50 -17.90 -12.95
N ARG A 12 8.07 -18.35 -14.07
CA ARG A 12 7.70 -19.63 -14.72
C ARG A 12 8.42 -20.79 -14.04
N ILE A 13 7.64 -21.75 -13.54
CA ILE A 13 8.15 -23.05 -13.09
C ILE A 13 8.09 -24.03 -14.28
N PRO A 14 9.20 -24.70 -14.67
CA PRO A 14 9.18 -25.64 -15.80
C PRO A 14 8.51 -26.98 -15.45
N ASP A 15 7.78 -27.55 -16.42
CA ASP A 15 7.11 -28.85 -16.36
C ASP A 15 8.09 -30.01 -16.69
N PRO A 16 8.33 -30.98 -15.78
CA PRO A 16 9.26 -32.06 -16.03
C PRO A 16 8.51 -33.35 -16.37
N ARG A 17 8.15 -33.55 -17.66
CA ARG A 17 7.83 -34.88 -18.22
C ARG A 17 7.67 -34.88 -19.75
N ARG A 18 8.79 -35.04 -20.45
CA ARG A 18 8.84 -35.67 -21.78
C ARG A 18 10.13 -36.45 -21.92
N VAL A 19 10.07 -37.75 -21.63
CA VAL A 19 10.94 -38.76 -22.26
C VAL A 19 10.05 -39.96 -22.54
N LYS A 20 9.80 -40.20 -23.84
CA LYS A 20 9.42 -41.49 -24.39
C LYS A 20 10.72 -42.25 -24.62
N ASP A 21 10.73 -43.57 -24.44
CA ASP A 21 11.52 -44.59 -25.18
C ASP A 21 10.95 -45.94 -24.71
N GLU A 22 10.11 -46.62 -25.50
CA GLU A 22 10.45 -47.60 -26.56
C GLU A 22 10.99 -48.94 -26.03
N ASP A 23 10.15 -49.97 -26.17
CA ASP A 23 10.40 -51.38 -25.87
C ASP A 23 11.49 -51.95 -26.78
N THR A 24 12.32 -52.86 -26.27
CA THR A 24 12.92 -53.92 -27.09
C THR A 24 13.08 -55.18 -26.25
N GLU A 25 12.31 -56.21 -26.62
CA GLU A 25 12.51 -57.59 -26.18
C GLU A 25 13.81 -58.14 -26.75
N GLU A 26 14.64 -58.77 -25.91
CA GLU A 26 15.46 -59.87 -26.37
C GLU A 26 15.43 -61.00 -25.34
N LYS A 27 15.16 -62.19 -25.87
CA LYS A 27 14.87 -63.44 -25.19
C LYS A 27 16.16 -64.25 -25.09
N ILE A 28 16.56 -64.65 -23.89
CA ILE A 28 17.53 -65.74 -23.71
C ILE A 28 17.02 -66.67 -22.62
N ASP A 29 16.72 -67.88 -23.06
CA ASP A 29 16.29 -69.03 -22.26
C ASP A 29 17.52 -69.78 -21.71
N LEU A 30 17.28 -70.59 -20.67
CA LEU A 30 18.05 -71.71 -20.12
C LEU A 30 18.36 -71.60 -18.62
N THR A 31 17.53 -72.27 -17.83
CA THR A 31 17.84 -72.84 -16.50
C THR A 31 18.22 -74.34 -16.64
N PRO A 32 18.60 -75.08 -15.57
CA PRO A 32 19.62 -74.84 -14.54
C PRO A 32 20.50 -76.12 -14.30
N LEU A 33 21.69 -76.02 -13.69
CA LEU A 33 22.27 -77.15 -12.95
C LEU A 33 22.96 -76.66 -11.66
N LYS A 34 22.52 -77.27 -10.57
CA LYS A 34 22.95 -77.16 -9.17
C LYS A 34 24.32 -77.82 -8.94
N GLU A 35 24.83 -77.58 -7.72
CA GLU A 35 25.97 -78.21 -7.02
C GLU A 35 27.28 -77.44 -7.25
N GLU A 36 28.01 -76.95 -6.24
CA GLU A 36 28.04 -77.18 -4.79
C GLU A 36 29.00 -76.15 -4.20
N CYS A 37 28.61 -75.40 -3.16
CA CYS A 37 29.50 -74.68 -2.22
C CYS A 37 28.68 -74.39 -0.96
N GLN A 38 28.44 -75.45 -0.19
CA GLN A 38 28.02 -75.36 1.21
C GLN A 38 29.28 -75.19 2.05
N GLU A 39 29.34 -74.10 2.82
CA GLU A 39 30.22 -73.78 3.96
C GLU A 39 30.83 -72.37 3.89
N LEU A 40 30.03 -71.32 3.69
CA LEU A 40 30.35 -69.94 4.13
C LEU A 40 29.08 -69.09 4.41
N ASN A 41 27.92 -69.69 4.66
CA ASN A 41 26.62 -68.98 4.59
C ASN A 41 25.95 -68.63 5.93
N GLU A 42 26.61 -68.77 7.08
CA GLU A 42 25.93 -68.42 8.35
C GLU A 42 26.09 -66.94 8.76
N GLU A 43 27.13 -66.23 8.29
CA GLU A 43 27.30 -64.79 8.58
C GLU A 43 26.87 -63.89 7.41
N GLU A 44 27.05 -64.31 6.15
CA GLU A 44 26.60 -63.53 4.98
C GLU A 44 25.09 -63.59 4.76
N GLU A 45 24.40 -64.72 4.97
CA GLU A 45 22.93 -64.78 4.79
C GLU A 45 22.18 -63.96 5.84
N HIS A 46 22.68 -63.92 7.09
CA HIS A 46 22.08 -63.05 8.11
C HIS A 46 22.33 -61.57 7.83
N HIS A 47 23.47 -61.21 7.23
CA HIS A 47 23.77 -59.84 6.84
C HIS A 47 23.00 -59.40 5.56
N ASP A 48 22.77 -60.32 4.62
CA ASP A 48 22.01 -60.07 3.38
C ASP A 48 20.50 -60.04 3.65
N PHE A 49 19.99 -60.93 4.52
CA PHE A 49 18.59 -60.94 4.94
C PHE A 49 18.23 -59.71 5.79
N THR A 50 19.14 -59.25 6.65
CA THR A 50 18.96 -57.98 7.39
C THR A 50 18.99 -56.76 6.48
N THR A 51 19.82 -56.77 5.43
CA THR A 51 19.88 -55.69 4.43
C THR A 51 18.62 -55.63 3.56
N ALA A 52 18.09 -56.78 3.13
CA ALA A 52 16.83 -56.85 2.37
C ALA A 52 15.60 -56.39 3.19
N ALA A 53 15.56 -56.75 4.48
CA ALA A 53 14.54 -56.28 5.40
C ALA A 53 14.62 -54.76 5.63
N GLN A 54 15.82 -54.22 5.86
CA GLN A 54 16.05 -52.77 5.98
C GLN A 54 15.65 -52.01 4.72
N ARG A 55 16.02 -52.51 3.53
CA ARG A 55 15.60 -51.91 2.25
C ARG A 55 14.07 -51.86 2.12
N THR A 56 13.39 -52.94 2.50
CA THR A 56 11.92 -53.02 2.42
C THR A 56 11.26 -51.97 3.31
N GLU A 57 11.74 -51.82 4.54
CA GLU A 57 11.26 -50.78 5.47
C GLU A 57 11.57 -49.37 4.95
N LYS A 58 12.78 -49.12 4.45
CA LYS A 58 13.13 -47.83 3.81
C LYS A 58 12.29 -47.53 2.58
N GLN A 59 11.92 -48.55 1.80
CA GLN A 59 11.07 -48.39 0.63
C GLN A 59 9.61 -48.06 1.01
N LYS A 60 9.13 -48.57 2.15
CA LYS A 60 7.85 -48.16 2.73
C LYS A 60 7.90 -46.69 3.18
N GLN A 61 8.93 -46.31 3.93
CA GLN A 61 9.14 -44.93 4.39
C GLN A 61 9.28 -43.94 3.23
N LEU A 62 9.94 -44.35 2.14
CA LEU A 62 10.05 -43.55 0.91
C LEU A 62 8.67 -43.26 0.31
N LYS A 63 7.81 -44.28 0.18
CA LYS A 63 6.46 -44.12 -0.37
C LYS A 63 5.58 -43.24 0.52
N GLU A 64 5.68 -43.39 1.85
CA GLU A 64 4.98 -42.54 2.80
C GLU A 64 5.44 -41.07 2.69
N THR A 65 6.75 -40.85 2.65
CA THR A 65 7.35 -39.51 2.47
C THR A 65 6.92 -38.87 1.15
N GLN A 66 6.91 -39.65 0.06
CA GLN A 66 6.47 -39.20 -1.25
C GLN A 66 5.00 -38.77 -1.22
N LYS A 67 4.12 -39.53 -0.57
CA LYS A 67 2.70 -39.17 -0.39
C LYS A 67 2.55 -37.88 0.43
N THR A 68 3.31 -37.73 1.50
CA THR A 68 3.32 -36.49 2.30
C THR A 68 3.76 -35.28 1.47
N PHE A 69 4.78 -35.42 0.63
CA PHE A 69 5.22 -34.34 -0.25
C PHE A 69 4.17 -33.98 -1.30
N GLN A 70 3.51 -34.97 -1.91
CA GLN A 70 2.42 -34.70 -2.86
C GLN A 70 1.27 -33.92 -2.22
N GLN A 71 0.87 -34.27 -1.00
CA GLN A 71 -0.16 -33.53 -0.26
C GLN A 71 0.27 -32.08 0.04
N ARG A 72 1.53 -31.88 0.45
CA ARG A 72 2.07 -30.54 0.70
C ARG A 72 2.14 -29.70 -0.56
N ILE A 73 2.53 -30.29 -1.69
CA ILE A 73 2.56 -29.61 -2.99
C ILE A 73 1.17 -29.10 -3.34
N GLN A 74 0.14 -29.95 -3.29
CA GLN A 74 -1.24 -29.54 -3.57
C GLN A 74 -1.74 -28.44 -2.63
N GLN A 75 -1.40 -28.51 -1.34
CA GLN A 75 -1.75 -27.46 -0.39
C GLN A 75 -1.04 -26.14 -0.74
N ARG A 76 0.25 -26.18 -1.08
CA ARG A 76 1.00 -24.97 -1.46
C ARG A 76 0.53 -24.37 -2.78
N GLU A 77 0.13 -25.18 -3.75
CA GLU A 77 -0.49 -24.69 -4.99
C GLU A 77 -1.79 -23.93 -4.69
N LYS A 78 -2.61 -24.45 -3.77
CA LYS A 78 -3.82 -23.77 -3.30
C LYS A 78 -3.50 -22.46 -2.55
N ASP A 79 -2.52 -22.49 -1.64
CA ASP A 79 -2.08 -21.29 -0.90
C ASP A 79 -1.61 -20.20 -1.87
N VAL A 80 -0.85 -20.57 -2.92
CA VAL A 80 -0.36 -19.65 -3.95
C VAL A 80 -1.53 -19.03 -4.71
N GLN A 81 -2.53 -19.82 -5.12
CA GLN A 81 -3.69 -19.32 -5.83
C GLN A 81 -4.49 -18.30 -4.98
N GLN A 82 -4.74 -18.64 -3.70
CA GLN A 82 -5.44 -17.74 -2.77
C GLN A 82 -4.66 -16.45 -2.51
N LEU A 83 -3.33 -16.54 -2.41
CA LEU A 83 -2.48 -15.37 -2.23
C LEU A 83 -2.51 -14.47 -3.47
N ARG A 84 -2.49 -15.03 -4.67
CA ARG A 84 -2.62 -14.25 -5.93
C ARG A 84 -3.93 -13.48 -5.96
N GLU A 85 -5.05 -14.13 -5.65
CA GLU A 85 -6.36 -13.47 -5.60
C GLU A 85 -6.40 -12.35 -4.55
N THR A 86 -5.82 -12.59 -3.38
CA THR A 86 -5.73 -11.57 -2.31
C THR A 86 -4.88 -10.38 -2.73
N VAL A 87 -3.74 -10.61 -3.38
CA VAL A 87 -2.86 -9.55 -3.87
C VAL A 87 -3.56 -8.70 -4.93
N GLU A 88 -4.23 -9.33 -5.90
CA GLU A 88 -4.97 -8.59 -6.93
C GLU A 88 -6.15 -7.81 -6.34
N SER A 89 -6.88 -8.38 -5.38
CA SER A 89 -7.94 -7.67 -4.66
C SER A 89 -7.40 -6.46 -3.90
N HIS A 90 -6.24 -6.58 -3.25
CA HIS A 90 -5.59 -5.47 -2.55
C HIS A 90 -5.11 -4.38 -3.51
N LYS A 91 -4.54 -4.74 -4.67
CA LYS A 91 -4.15 -3.79 -5.71
C LYS A 91 -5.35 -3.00 -6.22
N LEU A 92 -6.44 -3.67 -6.55
CA LEU A 92 -7.69 -3.03 -6.99
C LEU A 92 -8.23 -2.10 -5.90
N SER A 93 -8.27 -2.55 -4.65
CA SER A 93 -8.73 -1.73 -3.53
C SER A 93 -7.86 -0.48 -3.34
N ALA A 94 -6.55 -0.59 -3.47
CA ALA A 94 -5.63 0.55 -3.36
C ALA A 94 -5.84 1.54 -4.51
N GLN A 95 -6.01 1.04 -5.73
CA GLN A 95 -6.29 1.86 -6.91
C GLN A 95 -7.61 2.63 -6.75
N THR A 96 -8.68 1.96 -6.34
CA THR A 96 -9.97 2.62 -6.06
C THR A 96 -9.84 3.70 -4.99
N ALA A 97 -9.10 3.44 -3.91
CA ALA A 97 -8.87 4.44 -2.87
C ALA A 97 -8.12 5.68 -3.39
N VAL A 98 -7.18 5.50 -4.32
CA VAL A 98 -6.47 6.62 -4.99
C VAL A 98 -7.45 7.41 -5.87
N GLU A 99 -8.21 6.74 -6.73
CA GLU A 99 -9.16 7.39 -7.64
C GLU A 99 -10.24 8.18 -6.89
N ASP A 100 -10.79 7.60 -5.82
CA ASP A 100 -11.75 8.30 -4.96
C ASP A 100 -11.13 9.51 -4.26
N SER A 101 -9.89 9.39 -3.79
CA SER A 101 -9.17 10.51 -3.18
C SER A 101 -8.96 11.64 -4.18
N GLU A 102 -8.49 11.33 -5.39
CA GLU A 102 -8.30 12.31 -6.47
C GLU A 102 -9.61 13.01 -6.84
N ARG A 103 -10.71 12.26 -6.95
CA ARG A 103 -12.03 12.80 -7.23
C ARG A 103 -12.47 13.79 -6.14
N ILE A 104 -12.36 13.41 -4.87
CA ILE A 104 -12.73 14.26 -3.74
C ILE A 104 -11.88 15.53 -3.70
N PHE A 105 -10.56 15.44 -3.85
CA PHE A 105 -9.70 16.63 -3.88
C PHE A 105 -10.02 17.54 -5.06
N THR A 106 -10.38 16.98 -6.22
CA THR A 106 -10.81 17.77 -7.37
C THR A 106 -12.11 18.53 -7.10
N GLU A 107 -13.08 17.90 -6.45
CA GLU A 107 -14.33 18.57 -6.02
C GLU A 107 -14.07 19.71 -5.02
N LEU A 108 -13.16 19.50 -4.06
CA LEU A 108 -12.74 20.53 -3.10
C LEU A 108 -12.07 21.72 -3.78
N ILE A 109 -11.17 21.48 -4.73
CA ILE A 109 -10.51 22.55 -5.49
C ILE A 109 -11.54 23.39 -6.24
N ARG A 110 -12.50 22.74 -6.93
CA ARG A 110 -13.58 23.46 -7.63
C ARG A 110 -14.42 24.30 -6.69
N SER A 111 -14.72 23.80 -5.49
CA SER A 111 -15.47 24.55 -4.47
C SER A 111 -14.71 25.81 -4.04
N ILE A 112 -13.40 25.70 -3.77
CA ILE A 112 -12.54 26.84 -3.39
C ILE A 112 -12.45 27.86 -4.53
N GLU A 113 -12.32 27.41 -5.78
CA GLU A 113 -12.32 28.29 -6.96
C GLU A 113 -13.66 29.04 -7.12
N GLY A 114 -14.78 28.37 -6.84
CA GLY A 114 -16.10 28.98 -6.81
C GLY A 114 -16.20 30.08 -5.76
N SER A 115 -15.82 29.79 -4.51
CA SER A 115 -15.80 30.79 -3.43
C SER A 115 -14.88 31.97 -3.73
N ARG A 116 -13.71 31.73 -4.34
CA ARG A 116 -12.81 32.79 -4.81
C ARG A 116 -13.50 33.71 -5.80
N SER A 117 -14.21 33.13 -6.78
CA SER A 117 -14.89 33.88 -7.83
C SER A 117 -16.03 34.72 -7.26
N GLU A 118 -16.79 34.18 -6.31
CA GLU A 118 -17.86 34.89 -5.60
C GLU A 118 -17.33 36.06 -4.78
N LEU A 119 -16.25 35.85 -4.02
CA LEU A 119 -15.61 36.92 -3.25
C LEU A 119 -15.13 38.07 -4.14
N ILE A 120 -14.45 37.76 -5.24
CA ILE A 120 -13.99 38.77 -6.22
C ILE A 120 -15.19 39.54 -6.79
N ARG A 121 -16.26 38.83 -7.17
CA ARG A 121 -17.47 39.46 -7.69
C ARG A 121 -18.08 40.44 -6.68
N LEU A 122 -18.23 40.04 -5.41
CA LEU A 122 -18.76 40.90 -4.35
C LEU A 122 -17.94 42.19 -4.18
N ILE A 123 -16.61 42.07 -4.20
CA ILE A 123 -15.71 43.24 -4.10
C ILE A 123 -15.94 44.19 -5.28
N ARG A 124 -16.01 43.67 -6.51
CA ARG A 124 -16.21 44.47 -7.72
C ARG A 124 -17.59 45.11 -7.79
N ASP A 125 -18.63 44.41 -7.38
CA ASP A 125 -19.99 44.95 -7.33
C ASP A 125 -20.08 46.10 -6.31
N GLN A 126 -19.44 45.95 -5.15
CA GLN A 126 -19.37 47.00 -4.13
C GLN A 126 -18.55 48.21 -4.61
N GLU A 127 -17.39 47.99 -5.23
CA GLU A 127 -16.57 49.04 -5.85
C GLU A 127 -17.40 49.82 -6.87
N LYS A 128 -18.04 49.13 -7.81
CA LYS A 128 -18.87 49.75 -8.85
C LYS A 128 -20.01 50.58 -8.25
N ALA A 129 -20.71 50.04 -7.26
CA ALA A 129 -21.80 50.77 -6.59
C ALA A 129 -21.30 52.01 -5.81
N ALA A 130 -20.12 51.93 -5.20
CA ALA A 130 -19.50 53.08 -4.53
C ALA A 130 -19.06 54.15 -5.54
N VAL A 131 -18.41 53.76 -6.63
CA VAL A 131 -17.97 54.66 -7.70
C VAL A 131 -19.15 55.36 -8.35
N SER A 132 -20.19 54.64 -8.77
CA SER A 132 -21.37 55.25 -9.39
C SER A 132 -22.10 56.24 -8.46
N ARG A 133 -22.12 55.97 -7.15
CA ARG A 133 -22.66 56.92 -6.16
C ARG A 133 -21.80 58.18 -6.06
N ALA A 134 -20.47 58.03 -6.04
CA ALA A 134 -19.54 59.15 -5.99
C ALA A 134 -19.61 60.01 -7.26
N GLU A 135 -19.64 59.39 -8.45
CA GLU A 135 -19.78 60.07 -9.74
C GLU A 135 -21.09 60.88 -9.79
N GLY A 136 -22.21 60.29 -9.35
CA GLY A 136 -23.49 61.01 -9.29
C GLY A 136 -23.50 62.19 -8.31
N ARG A 137 -22.73 62.14 -7.21
CA ARG A 137 -22.56 63.29 -6.31
C ARG A 137 -21.66 64.35 -6.94
N LEU A 138 -20.60 63.93 -7.63
CA LEU A 138 -19.69 64.82 -8.35
C LEU A 138 -20.43 65.63 -9.42
N GLU A 139 -21.26 64.98 -10.25
CA GLU A 139 -22.06 65.65 -11.27
C GLU A 139 -23.02 66.70 -10.66
N ARG A 140 -23.67 66.38 -9.55
CA ARG A 140 -24.54 67.34 -8.83
C ARG A 140 -23.77 68.54 -8.32
N LEU A 141 -22.58 68.32 -7.73
CA LEU A 141 -21.73 69.42 -7.24
C LEU A 141 -21.23 70.30 -8.40
N GLU A 142 -20.89 69.72 -9.54
CA GLU A 142 -20.51 70.49 -10.74
C GLU A 142 -21.65 71.37 -11.26
N GLN A 143 -22.89 70.85 -11.26
CA GLN A 143 -24.08 71.62 -11.63
C GLN A 143 -24.33 72.77 -10.64
N GLU A 144 -24.25 72.50 -9.33
CA GLU A 144 -24.40 73.50 -8.28
C GLU A 144 -23.35 74.62 -8.40
N ILE A 145 -22.08 74.27 -8.63
CA ILE A 145 -21.00 75.25 -8.86
C ILE A 145 -21.32 76.13 -10.07
N ASN A 146 -21.80 75.56 -11.18
CA ASN A 146 -22.11 76.31 -12.39
C ASN A 146 -23.32 77.24 -12.18
N ASP A 147 -24.35 76.80 -11.48
CA ASP A 147 -25.50 77.62 -11.12
C ASP A 147 -25.12 78.78 -10.19
N LEU A 148 -24.26 78.51 -9.20
CA LEU A 148 -23.72 79.53 -8.29
C LEU A 148 -22.87 80.55 -9.06
N ARG A 149 -21.97 80.10 -9.95
CA ARG A 149 -21.19 81.00 -10.82
C ARG A 149 -22.06 81.88 -11.70
N ARG A 150 -23.17 81.34 -12.24
CA ARG A 150 -24.14 82.13 -13.01
C ARG A 150 -24.79 83.21 -12.14
N ARG A 151 -25.32 82.84 -10.96
CA ARG A 151 -25.95 83.81 -10.04
C ARG A 151 -24.95 84.86 -9.55
N ASP A 152 -23.71 84.48 -9.27
CA ASP A 152 -22.64 85.40 -8.88
C ASP A 152 -22.39 86.47 -9.97
N ALA A 153 -22.29 86.05 -11.23
CA ALA A 153 -22.16 86.98 -12.36
C ALA A 153 -23.39 87.89 -12.53
N GLU A 154 -24.60 87.38 -12.32
CA GLU A 154 -25.85 88.17 -12.36
C GLU A 154 -25.91 89.19 -11.21
N LEU A 155 -25.46 88.82 -10.02
CA LEU A 155 -25.35 89.73 -8.87
C LEU A 155 -24.31 90.82 -9.12
N GLU A 156 -23.18 90.49 -9.73
CA GLU A 156 -22.16 91.47 -10.12
C GLU A 156 -22.71 92.46 -11.17
N GLN A 157 -23.50 92.00 -12.13
CA GLN A 157 -24.18 92.91 -13.07
C GLN A 157 -25.22 93.80 -12.38
N LEU A 158 -25.98 93.24 -11.44
CA LEU A 158 -27.01 93.96 -10.71
C LEU A 158 -26.43 95.08 -9.85
N SER A 159 -25.23 94.89 -9.27
CA SER A 159 -24.54 95.90 -8.45
C SER A 159 -24.24 97.20 -9.20
N HIS A 160 -24.14 97.13 -10.54
CA HIS A 160 -23.89 98.27 -11.43
C HIS A 160 -25.18 98.92 -11.96
N THR A 161 -26.36 98.43 -11.59
CA THR A 161 -27.65 98.94 -12.08
C THR A 161 -28.07 100.21 -11.34
N GLN A 162 -28.39 101.27 -12.08
CA GLN A 162 -28.82 102.55 -11.51
C GLN A 162 -30.34 102.62 -11.21
N ASP A 163 -31.15 101.77 -11.84
CA ASP A 163 -32.59 101.68 -11.58
C ASP A 163 -32.85 100.97 -10.23
N HIS A 164 -33.29 101.74 -9.24
CA HIS A 164 -33.53 101.26 -7.89
C HIS A 164 -34.70 100.27 -7.78
N ILE A 165 -35.70 100.36 -8.67
CA ILE A 165 -36.85 99.43 -8.65
C ILE A 165 -36.40 98.09 -9.21
N GLN A 166 -35.69 98.09 -10.34
CA GLN A 166 -35.12 96.88 -10.94
C GLN A 166 -34.14 96.20 -9.98
N PHE A 167 -33.28 96.99 -9.30
CA PHE A 167 -32.36 96.48 -8.29
C PHE A 167 -33.08 95.66 -7.21
N LEU A 168 -34.11 96.24 -6.59
CA LEU A 168 -34.84 95.60 -5.49
C LEU A 168 -35.57 94.32 -5.94
N GLN A 169 -36.16 94.33 -7.14
CA GLN A 169 -36.87 93.15 -7.70
C GLN A 169 -35.93 92.00 -8.05
N SER A 170 -34.82 92.29 -8.73
CA SER A 170 -33.85 91.27 -9.14
C SER A 170 -33.08 90.71 -7.94
N PHE A 171 -32.72 91.55 -6.96
CA PHE A 171 -32.02 91.10 -5.76
C PHE A 171 -32.86 90.10 -4.94
N GLN A 172 -34.17 90.35 -4.81
CA GLN A 172 -35.08 89.44 -4.12
C GLN A 172 -35.11 88.05 -4.79
N SER A 173 -35.04 87.99 -6.12
CA SER A 173 -35.03 86.72 -6.86
C SER A 173 -33.68 86.00 -6.76
N LEU A 174 -32.56 86.73 -6.81
CA LEU A 174 -31.21 86.16 -6.82
C LEU A 174 -30.68 85.76 -5.44
N SER A 175 -31.18 86.40 -4.38
CA SER A 175 -30.78 86.13 -2.99
C SER A 175 -31.38 84.86 -2.40
N ALA A 176 -32.38 84.27 -3.06
CA ALA A 176 -32.94 82.98 -2.65
C ALA A 176 -31.91 81.87 -2.90
N PRO A 177 -31.60 81.03 -1.89
CA PRO A 177 -30.77 79.87 -2.09
C PRO A 177 -31.40 78.97 -3.17
N PRO A 178 -30.60 78.42 -4.10
CA PRO A 178 -31.09 77.31 -4.91
C PRO A 178 -31.64 76.19 -4.02
N GLU A 179 -32.79 75.64 -4.39
CA GLU A 179 -33.31 74.41 -3.80
C GLU A 179 -32.42 73.23 -4.21
N TYR A 180 -31.35 73.00 -3.46
CA TYR A 180 -30.63 71.74 -3.49
C TYR A 180 -31.06 70.95 -2.25
N THR A 181 -31.67 69.79 -2.46
CA THR A 181 -31.96 68.85 -1.38
C THR A 181 -30.63 68.30 -0.88
N ASP A 182 -30.14 68.87 0.23
CA ASP A 182 -29.00 68.38 1.03
C ASP A 182 -29.32 67.06 1.77
N GLU A 183 -30.25 66.27 1.24
CA GLU A 183 -30.62 65.02 1.90
C GLU A 183 -29.63 63.93 1.52
N ASN A 184 -28.72 63.74 2.47
CA ASN A 184 -27.74 62.67 2.65
C ASN A 184 -26.35 63.04 2.11
N ASP A 185 -25.65 63.85 2.89
CA ASP A 185 -24.27 63.57 3.28
C ASP A 185 -24.20 62.16 3.89
N ASP A 186 -24.27 61.15 3.02
CA ASP A 186 -24.29 59.76 3.42
C ASP A 186 -22.87 59.40 3.87
N PRO A 187 -22.61 59.17 5.17
CA PRO A 187 -21.26 58.81 5.66
C PRO A 187 -20.83 57.40 5.20
N LEU A 188 -21.58 56.79 4.29
CA LEU A 188 -21.49 55.41 3.84
C LEU A 188 -20.48 55.18 2.71
N ILE A 189 -19.50 56.07 2.55
CA ILE A 189 -18.17 55.69 2.04
C ILE A 189 -17.40 54.95 3.16
N SER A 190 -18.09 54.15 3.97
CA SER A 190 -17.43 53.07 4.68
C SER A 190 -17.24 51.95 3.67
N LEU A 191 -16.30 52.15 2.74
CA LEU A 191 -15.67 51.01 2.08
C LEU A 191 -15.28 50.05 3.19
N ILE A 192 -15.63 48.77 3.05
CA ILE A 192 -14.99 47.73 3.84
C ILE A 192 -13.50 48.03 3.77
N SER A 193 -12.87 48.32 4.92
CA SER A 193 -11.46 48.67 4.95
C SER A 193 -10.72 47.56 4.20
N SER A 194 -9.92 47.94 3.21
CA SER A 194 -9.13 46.99 2.43
C SER A 194 -8.28 46.10 3.36
N ASP A 195 -7.92 46.65 4.53
CA ASP A 195 -7.18 45.95 5.57
C ASP A 195 -8.04 44.89 6.29
N ASP A 196 -9.28 45.19 6.65
CA ASP A 196 -10.20 44.24 7.32
C ASP A 196 -10.55 43.06 6.41
N LEU A 197 -10.78 43.34 5.12
CA LEU A 197 -11.02 42.31 4.12
C LEU A 197 -9.78 41.42 3.92
N ARG A 198 -8.60 42.04 3.80
CA ARG A 198 -7.33 41.31 3.64
C ARG A 198 -7.06 40.43 4.84
N GLU A 199 -7.28 40.94 6.06
CA GLU A 199 -7.14 40.19 7.30
C GLU A 199 -8.12 39.01 7.35
N SER A 200 -9.38 39.22 6.97
CA SER A 200 -10.39 38.15 6.90
C SER A 200 -9.99 37.03 5.93
N VAL A 201 -9.46 37.37 4.76
CA VAL A 201 -8.96 36.40 3.77
C VAL A 201 -7.71 35.68 4.30
N HIS A 202 -6.83 36.38 5.00
CA HIS A 202 -5.66 35.78 5.63
C HIS A 202 -6.07 34.77 6.72
N GLN A 203 -7.04 35.11 7.57
CA GLN A 203 -7.58 34.21 8.59
C GLN A 203 -8.23 32.98 7.97
N LEU A 204 -8.98 33.14 6.87
CA LEU A 204 -9.54 32.01 6.12
C LEU A 204 -8.42 31.06 5.65
N ARG A 205 -7.36 31.60 5.08
CA ARG A 205 -6.20 30.81 4.63
C ARG A 205 -5.58 30.01 5.79
N VAL A 206 -5.28 30.67 6.90
CA VAL A 206 -4.65 30.01 8.07
C VAL A 206 -5.52 28.85 8.57
N LYS A 207 -6.83 29.10 8.75
CA LYS A 207 -7.77 28.07 9.21
C LYS A 207 -7.84 26.88 8.24
N LEU A 208 -7.86 27.14 6.94
CA LEU A 208 -7.91 26.09 5.93
C LEU A 208 -6.61 25.26 5.92
N GLU A 209 -5.45 25.92 5.98
CA GLU A 209 -4.16 25.23 6.02
C GLU A 209 -4.02 24.35 7.27
N ASP A 210 -4.42 24.85 8.44
CA ASP A 210 -4.33 24.10 9.69
C ASP A 210 -5.29 22.91 9.71
N PHE A 211 -6.52 23.11 9.25
CA PHE A 211 -7.50 22.03 9.07
C PHE A 211 -6.97 20.94 8.12
N CYS A 212 -6.45 21.34 6.95
CA CYS A 212 -5.89 20.39 5.99
C CYS A 212 -4.71 19.61 6.58
N LYS A 213 -3.78 20.27 7.28
CA LYS A 213 -2.65 19.59 7.92
C LYS A 213 -3.11 18.55 8.94
N GLU A 214 -4.09 18.88 9.77
CA GLU A 214 -4.61 17.97 10.79
C GLU A 214 -5.28 16.74 10.17
N GLU A 215 -6.19 16.95 9.22
CA GLU A 215 -6.95 15.86 8.60
C GLU A 215 -6.06 14.97 7.71
N LEU A 216 -5.14 15.56 6.93
CA LEU A 216 -4.19 14.80 6.13
C LEU A 216 -3.28 13.92 6.99
N LYS A 217 -2.89 14.40 8.18
CA LYS A 217 -2.14 13.57 9.14
C LYS A 217 -2.96 12.37 9.61
N LYS A 218 -4.23 12.58 9.99
CA LYS A 218 -5.14 11.49 10.40
C LYS A 218 -5.33 10.45 9.29
N ILE A 219 -5.43 10.90 8.04
CA ILE A 219 -5.54 10.02 6.87
C ILE A 219 -4.23 9.23 6.69
N SER A 220 -3.08 9.90 6.74
CA SER A 220 -1.76 9.28 6.63
C SER A 220 -1.55 8.19 7.69
N ASP A 221 -1.92 8.46 8.96
CA ASP A 221 -1.78 7.49 10.05
C ASP A 221 -2.59 6.21 9.77
N ARG A 222 -3.79 6.33 9.16
CA ARG A 222 -4.62 5.18 8.78
C ARG A 222 -4.02 4.35 7.65
N VAL A 223 -3.36 4.99 6.68
CA VAL A 223 -2.67 4.31 5.57
C VAL A 223 -1.48 3.51 6.07
N THR A 224 -0.75 3.99 7.08
CA THR A 224 0.42 3.27 7.62
C THR A 224 0.07 2.03 8.44
N PHE A 225 -1.11 1.99 9.08
CA PHE A 225 -1.51 0.87 9.96
C PHE A 225 -1.88 -0.42 9.20
N THR A 226 -2.15 -0.35 7.90
CA THR A 226 -2.59 -1.52 7.09
C THR A 226 -1.46 -2.41 6.59
N ASN A 227 -0.18 -2.04 6.80
CA ASN A 227 0.99 -2.85 6.40
C ASN A 227 1.27 -4.10 7.26
N ILE A 228 0.26 -4.63 7.98
CA ILE A 228 0.42 -5.87 8.74
C ILE A 228 0.30 -7.06 7.78
N VAL A 229 1.46 -7.48 7.30
CA VAL A 229 1.78 -8.75 6.65
C VAL A 229 0.74 -9.84 6.94
N PRO A 230 0.17 -10.52 5.93
CA PRO A 230 -0.82 -11.56 6.14
C PRO A 230 -0.31 -12.60 7.12
N ARG A 231 -1.23 -13.03 7.98
CA ARG A 231 -1.09 -13.91 9.13
C ARG A 231 -0.73 -15.36 8.76
N THR A 232 0.11 -15.60 7.75
CA THR A 232 0.56 -16.93 7.30
C THR A 232 1.87 -17.38 7.96
N ARG A 233 2.62 -16.49 8.63
CA ARG A 233 3.86 -16.88 9.34
C ARG A 233 3.59 -17.86 10.50
N LYS A 234 2.42 -17.79 11.14
CA LYS A 234 2.07 -18.65 12.27
C LYS A 234 1.81 -20.10 11.84
N ASP A 235 1.25 -20.29 10.64
CA ASP A 235 0.99 -21.63 10.08
C ASP A 235 2.26 -22.28 9.52
N PHE A 236 3.20 -21.46 9.02
CA PHE A 236 4.51 -21.93 8.56
C PHE A 236 5.29 -22.66 9.66
N LEU A 237 5.38 -22.07 10.85
CA LEU A 237 6.13 -22.65 11.98
C LEU A 237 5.46 -23.90 12.56
N GLN A 238 4.13 -24.00 12.49
CA GLN A 238 3.41 -25.18 12.96
C GLN A 238 3.69 -26.41 12.06
N SER A 239 3.90 -26.21 10.76
CA SER A 239 4.19 -27.28 9.79
C SER A 239 5.63 -27.80 9.83
N GLU A 240 6.60 -26.95 10.18
CA GLU A 240 8.01 -27.35 10.30
C GLU A 240 8.28 -28.20 11.54
N SER A 241 7.61 -27.89 12.65
CA SER A 241 7.76 -28.65 13.90
C SER A 241 7.37 -30.14 13.76
N GLN A 242 6.45 -30.46 12.85
CA GLN A 242 6.04 -31.85 12.59
C GLN A 242 7.01 -32.58 11.64
N THR A 243 7.58 -31.90 10.65
CA THR A 243 8.45 -32.52 9.64
C THR A 243 9.90 -32.69 10.11
N GLY A 244 10.43 -31.74 10.89
CA GLY A 244 11.71 -31.90 11.57
C GLY A 244 11.74 -33.13 12.49
N GLY A 245 10.62 -33.40 13.17
CA GLY A 245 10.49 -34.52 14.10
C GLY A 245 10.39 -35.92 13.46
N PHE A 246 10.14 -36.04 12.15
CA PHE A 246 10.14 -37.33 11.42
C PHE A 246 11.49 -37.61 10.77
N LEU A 247 12.09 -36.61 10.10
CA LEU A 247 13.41 -36.73 9.48
C LEU A 247 14.52 -36.92 10.52
N GLN A 248 14.42 -36.21 11.66
CA GLN A 248 15.41 -36.34 12.73
C GLN A 248 15.30 -37.67 13.49
N ARG A 249 14.10 -38.24 13.58
CA ARG A 249 13.88 -39.57 14.18
C ARG A 249 14.45 -40.67 13.28
N GLY A 250 14.20 -40.59 11.97
CA GLY A 250 14.78 -41.52 10.98
C GLY A 250 16.31 -41.48 10.96
N ALA A 251 16.91 -40.29 11.01
CA ALA A 251 18.36 -40.15 11.09
C ALA A 251 18.94 -40.69 12.42
N GLN A 252 18.24 -40.51 13.54
CA GLN A 252 18.67 -41.01 14.85
C GLN A 252 18.52 -42.53 14.98
N GLU A 253 17.53 -43.14 14.32
CA GLU A 253 17.38 -44.59 14.18
C GLU A 253 18.51 -45.18 13.30
N ASP A 254 18.87 -44.52 12.20
CA ASP A 254 19.94 -44.95 11.30
C ASP A 254 21.32 -44.89 11.98
N LEU A 255 21.60 -43.83 12.76
CA LEU A 255 22.81 -43.76 13.58
C LEU A 255 22.81 -44.86 14.67
N ARG A 256 21.67 -45.17 15.28
CA ARG A 256 21.57 -46.23 16.29
C ARG A 256 21.81 -47.61 15.71
N GLN A 257 21.23 -47.93 14.56
CA GLN A 257 21.47 -49.22 13.89
C GLN A 257 22.91 -49.35 13.38
N SER A 258 23.50 -48.27 12.87
CA SER A 258 24.92 -48.25 12.52
C SER A 258 25.83 -48.50 13.73
N HIS A 259 25.51 -47.92 14.90
CA HIS A 259 26.25 -48.17 16.15
C HIS A 259 26.11 -49.61 16.64
N ILE A 260 24.91 -50.20 16.53
CA ILE A 260 24.66 -51.60 16.90
C ILE A 260 25.46 -52.55 16.01
N HIS A 261 25.51 -52.29 14.70
CA HIS A 261 26.29 -53.08 13.75
C HIS A 261 27.79 -53.03 14.04
N GLN A 262 28.29 -51.84 14.40
CA GLN A 262 29.71 -51.63 14.71
C GLN A 262 30.13 -52.24 16.06
N HIS A 263 29.23 -52.26 17.06
CA HIS A 263 29.48 -52.94 18.33
C HIS A 263 29.46 -54.46 18.18
N CYS A 264 28.57 -54.99 17.34
CA CYS A 264 28.48 -56.43 17.05
C CYS A 264 29.77 -56.96 16.38
N SER A 265 30.35 -56.20 15.44
CA SER A 265 31.65 -56.56 14.84
C SER A 265 32.84 -56.51 15.80
N GLN A 266 32.80 -55.67 16.85
CA GLN A 266 33.91 -55.55 17.81
C GLN A 266 33.87 -56.62 18.90
N ASP A 267 32.69 -57.13 19.26
CA ASP A 267 32.55 -58.23 20.24
C ASP A 267 32.87 -59.60 19.62
N GLN A 268 32.79 -59.75 18.28
CA GLN A 268 33.17 -60.99 17.57
C GLN A 268 34.70 -61.23 17.52
N GLU A 269 35.53 -60.19 17.68
CA GLU A 269 37.00 -60.31 17.72
C GLU A 269 37.58 -60.66 19.11
N ARG A 270 36.73 -60.89 20.13
CA ARG A 270 37.17 -61.31 21.48
C ARG A 270 36.53 -62.62 21.94
N LEU A 271 36.94 -63.75 21.36
CA LEU A 271 36.77 -65.07 21.99
C LEU A 271 38.12 -65.83 22.06
N PRO A 272 38.45 -66.48 23.20
CA PRO A 272 39.78 -67.05 23.44
C PRO A 272 39.93 -68.44 22.81
N THR A 273 41.07 -68.66 22.15
CA THR A 273 41.47 -69.96 21.58
C THR A 273 41.79 -70.96 22.72
N ILE A 274 41.00 -72.04 22.84
CA ILE A 274 41.36 -73.22 23.63
C ILE A 274 41.64 -74.38 22.66
N PHE A 275 42.90 -74.80 22.57
CA PHE A 275 43.35 -75.99 21.85
C PHE A 275 43.23 -77.25 22.72
N PRO A 276 42.83 -78.42 22.18
CA PRO A 276 43.09 -79.71 22.82
C PRO A 276 44.31 -80.39 22.17
N SER A 277 45.32 -80.76 22.98
CA SER A 277 46.46 -81.56 22.55
C SER A 277 46.16 -83.06 22.66
N ALA A 278 46.39 -83.79 21.57
CA ALA A 278 46.40 -85.25 21.53
C ALA A 278 47.80 -85.80 21.86
N HIS A 279 47.87 -86.81 22.73
CA HIS A 279 49.04 -87.68 22.83
C HIS A 279 48.62 -89.14 22.92
N SER A 280 49.18 -89.93 22.01
CA SER A 280 49.10 -91.37 21.93
C SER A 280 50.10 -92.02 22.89
N GLY A 281 49.68 -93.11 23.53
CA GLY A 281 50.54 -93.99 24.31
C GLY A 281 49.87 -95.35 24.45
N SER A 282 50.43 -96.36 23.79
CA SER A 282 50.06 -97.77 23.89
C SER A 282 50.51 -98.37 25.22
N GLU A 283 49.76 -99.32 25.79
CA GLU A 283 50.35 -100.51 26.45
C GLU A 283 49.32 -101.64 26.65
N HIS A 284 49.85 -102.86 26.56
CA HIS A 284 49.24 -104.19 26.67
C HIS A 284 48.60 -104.48 28.06
N SER A 285 47.56 -105.33 28.09
CA SER A 285 47.63 -106.75 28.52
C SER A 285 46.40 -107.25 29.32
N ILE A 286 45.97 -108.46 28.94
CA ILE A 286 45.05 -109.45 29.54
C ILE A 286 43.55 -109.18 29.43
#